data_AF-K2FU86-F1
#
_entry.id   AF-K2FU86-F1
#
_cell.length_a   1.000
_cell.length_b   1.000
_cell.length_c   1.000
_cell.angle_alpha   90.00
_cell.angle_beta   90.00
_cell.angle_gamma   90.00
#
_symmetry.space_group_name_H-M   'P 1'
#
loop_
_entity.id
_entity.type
_entity.pdbx_description
1 polymer ?
#
loop_
_entity_poly.entity_id
_entity_poly.type
_entity_poly.pdbx_seq_one_letter_code
_entity_poly.pdbx_strand_id
1 'polypeptide(L)'
;MKQIFENKIINIDESIFDNRFLFKIASNCKSDFDVDIWKLLLEYKNENLNYKKDYKLWNEVYSPKSELEIFEKLLEDNIKNNKKIHISNISLQEEVQIIKDIYLDLGYFNVELNKFEIDFKNSPVTLWVNINNLMYSFKDYNRKKEEIFFIPPPREPRHQKNLKSGINSWVVSTIQINNNNEEFNFLKDLINEEKINLLKLWRNLFYNYKKIGFVFDESEIIIEMN
;
A
#
# COMPACT_ATOMS: atom_id res chain seq x y z
N MET A 1 -27.07 2.27 6.92
CA MET A 1 -25.60 2.39 6.77
C MET A 1 -24.90 1.34 7.62
N LYS A 2 -23.77 0.81 7.12
CA LYS A 2 -22.94 -0.20 7.78
C LYS A 2 -21.59 0.41 8.18
N GLN A 3 -21.10 0.13 9.37
CA GLN A 3 -19.74 0.47 9.78
C GLN A 3 -18.86 -0.78 9.80
N ILE A 4 -17.67 -0.66 9.23
CA ILE A 4 -16.69 -1.74 9.21
C ILE A 4 -15.81 -1.58 10.46
N PHE A 5 -15.65 -2.66 11.22
CA PHE A 5 -14.71 -2.78 12.32
C PHE A 5 -13.58 -3.72 11.91
N GLU A 6 -12.57 -3.88 12.77
CA GLU A 6 -11.38 -4.70 12.44
C GLU A 6 -11.75 -6.08 11.88
N ASN A 7 -12.69 -6.77 12.52
CA ASN A 7 -13.02 -8.17 12.20
C ASN A 7 -14.52 -8.39 11.96
N LYS A 8 -15.34 -7.34 11.83
CA LYS A 8 -16.80 -7.45 11.67
C LYS A 8 -17.39 -6.22 10.99
N ILE A 9 -18.58 -6.38 10.42
CA ILE A 9 -19.41 -5.28 9.88
C ILE A 9 -20.66 -5.18 10.75
N ILE A 10 -21.04 -3.97 11.15
CA ILE A 10 -22.21 -3.72 12.01
C ILE A 10 -23.15 -2.74 11.30
N ASN A 11 -24.45 -3.01 11.32
CA ASN A 11 -25.47 -2.03 10.92
C ASN A 11 -25.55 -0.93 11.99
N ILE A 12 -25.36 0.33 11.58
CA ILE A 12 -25.40 1.50 12.47
C ILE A 12 -26.62 2.40 12.21
N ASP A 13 -27.55 1.91 11.40
CA ASP A 13 -28.77 2.59 10.99
C ASP A 13 -29.91 1.57 10.97
N GLU A 14 -31.16 2.03 11.01
CA GLU A 14 -32.36 1.19 11.02
C GLU A 14 -32.57 0.45 9.68
N SER A 15 -32.02 0.99 8.58
CA SER A 15 -32.08 0.37 7.26
C SER A 15 -31.06 -0.76 7.10
N ILE A 16 -31.54 -2.01 7.24
CA ILE A 16 -30.76 -3.25 7.13
C ILE A 16 -30.22 -3.48 5.69
N PHE A 17 -30.93 -2.98 4.67
CA PHE A 17 -30.61 -3.19 3.25
C PHE A 17 -29.77 -2.08 2.62
N ASP A 18 -29.25 -1.15 3.41
CA ASP A 18 -28.41 -0.06 2.89
C ASP A 18 -27.03 -0.56 2.43
N ASN A 19 -26.62 -0.19 1.21
CA ASN A 19 -25.31 -0.50 0.62
C ASN A 19 -24.24 0.57 0.89
N ARG A 20 -24.51 1.52 1.78
CA ARG A 20 -23.53 2.51 2.24
C ARG A 20 -22.69 1.96 3.39
N PHE A 21 -21.38 2.06 3.23
CA PHE A 21 -20.37 1.62 4.19
C PHE A 21 -19.56 2.83 4.67
N LEU A 22 -19.42 2.97 5.99
CA LEU A 22 -18.61 3.98 6.65
C LEU A 22 -17.19 3.45 6.87
N PHE A 23 -16.22 4.18 6.32
CA PHE A 23 -14.80 3.88 6.35
C PHE A 23 -13.98 5.00 7.01
N LYS A 24 -13.52 4.82 8.24
CA LYS A 24 -12.26 5.33 8.83
C LYS A 24 -10.99 5.11 7.98
N ILE A 25 -10.26 6.18 7.78
CA ILE A 25 -9.01 6.21 7.03
C ILE A 25 -7.96 6.92 7.90
N ALA A 26 -6.72 6.43 7.86
CA ALA A 26 -5.61 7.05 8.56
C ALA A 26 -4.96 8.11 7.65
N SER A 27 -4.75 9.32 8.17
CA SER A 27 -4.04 10.41 7.50
C SER A 27 -2.96 10.99 8.41
N ASN A 28 -2.01 11.72 7.83
CA ASN A 28 -0.87 12.30 8.57
C ASN A 28 -0.10 11.27 9.42
N CYS A 29 0.01 10.03 8.91
CA CYS A 29 0.65 8.90 9.59
C CYS A 29 2.14 9.17 9.85
N LYS A 30 2.57 8.94 11.10
CA LYS A 30 3.96 9.05 11.55
C LYS A 30 4.36 7.88 12.44
N SER A 31 5.60 7.45 12.29
CA SER A 31 6.25 6.45 13.13
C SER A 31 7.76 6.66 13.11
N ASP A 32 8.44 6.38 14.22
CA ASP A 32 9.90 6.49 14.35
C ASP A 32 10.67 5.41 13.57
N PHE A 33 9.98 4.33 13.18
CA PHE A 33 10.55 3.21 12.43
C PHE A 33 10.09 3.18 10.96
N ASP A 34 9.38 4.22 10.50
CA ASP A 34 8.98 4.36 9.10
C ASP A 34 10.14 4.90 8.26
N VAL A 35 10.41 4.23 7.15
CA VAL A 35 11.38 4.64 6.14
C VAL A 35 10.70 4.69 4.79
N ASP A 36 10.71 5.89 4.21
CA ASP A 36 10.01 6.21 2.97
C ASP A 36 10.95 6.09 1.76
N ILE A 37 10.70 5.09 0.91
CA ILE A 37 11.45 4.84 -0.32
C ILE A 37 11.43 6.06 -1.25
N TRP A 38 10.32 6.80 -1.30
CA TRP A 38 10.23 8.01 -2.11
C TRP A 38 11.29 9.03 -1.69
N LYS A 39 11.45 9.28 -0.38
CA LYS A 39 12.43 10.25 0.12
C LYS A 39 13.86 9.88 -0.23
N LEU A 40 14.17 8.58 -0.22
CA LEU A 40 15.49 8.07 -0.59
C LEU A 40 15.72 8.14 -2.11
N LEU A 41 14.69 7.86 -2.91
CA LEU A 41 14.77 7.98 -4.36
C LEU A 41 14.92 9.42 -4.83
N LEU A 42 14.38 10.41 -4.10
CA LEU A 42 14.52 11.83 -4.44
C LEU A 42 15.98 12.29 -4.56
N GLU A 43 16.92 11.62 -3.90
CA GLU A 43 18.36 11.93 -4.01
C GLU A 43 18.92 11.74 -5.43
N TYR A 44 18.25 10.93 -6.26
CA TYR A 44 18.64 10.67 -7.65
C TYR A 44 18.07 11.72 -8.63
N LYS A 45 17.23 12.64 -8.15
CA LYS A 45 16.60 13.66 -8.99
C LYS A 45 17.63 14.63 -9.55
N ASN A 46 17.57 14.90 -10.86
CA ASN A 46 18.31 15.96 -11.51
C ASN A 46 17.36 17.11 -11.87
N GLU A 47 17.54 18.27 -11.23
CA GLU A 47 16.67 19.44 -11.40
C GLU A 47 16.70 20.04 -12.81
N ASN A 48 17.75 19.75 -13.59
CA ASN A 48 17.89 20.25 -14.95
C ASN A 48 17.07 19.46 -15.99
N LEU A 49 16.43 18.36 -15.59
CA LEU A 49 15.65 17.51 -16.49
C LEU A 49 14.14 17.71 -16.30
N ASN A 50 13.43 17.95 -17.41
CA ASN A 50 11.97 17.99 -17.42
C ASN A 50 11.39 16.61 -17.67
N TYR A 51 11.27 15.84 -16.59
CA TYR A 51 10.74 14.48 -16.64
C TYR A 51 9.28 14.38 -17.05
N LYS A 52 8.49 15.45 -16.89
CA LYS A 52 7.07 15.46 -17.27
C LYS A 52 6.85 15.28 -18.78
N LYS A 53 7.91 15.43 -19.58
CA LYS A 53 7.88 15.26 -21.04
C LYS A 53 8.26 13.85 -21.49
N ASP A 54 8.94 13.07 -20.67
CA ASP A 54 9.40 11.72 -21.00
C ASP A 54 9.38 10.78 -19.79
N TYR A 55 8.44 9.84 -19.81
CA TYR A 55 8.26 8.85 -18.74
C TYR A 55 9.30 7.73 -18.73
N LYS A 56 9.96 7.47 -19.87
CA LYS A 56 11.09 6.53 -19.88
C LYS A 56 12.24 7.11 -19.08
N LEU A 57 12.56 8.38 -19.33
CA LEU A 57 13.58 9.10 -18.56
C LEU A 57 13.22 9.18 -17.06
N TRP A 58 11.94 9.40 -16.73
CA TRP A 58 11.46 9.37 -15.35
C TRP A 58 11.67 7.99 -14.68
N ASN A 59 11.35 6.90 -15.38
CA ASN A 59 11.61 5.55 -14.88
C ASN A 59 13.09 5.19 -14.83
N GLU A 60 13.92 5.74 -15.70
CA GLU A 60 15.37 5.51 -15.67
C GLU A 60 16.01 6.17 -14.45
N VAL A 61 15.58 7.39 -14.10
CA VAL A 61 16.09 8.10 -12.91
C VAL A 61 15.66 7.40 -11.63
N TYR A 62 14.40 7.02 -11.51
CA TYR A 62 13.91 6.21 -10.38
C TYR A 62 13.77 4.77 -10.82
N SER A 63 14.90 4.15 -11.17
CA SER A 63 14.89 2.81 -11.74
C SER A 63 14.40 1.76 -10.73
N PRO A 64 13.69 0.70 -11.19
CA PRO A 64 13.35 -0.44 -10.34
C PRO A 64 14.58 -1.06 -9.68
N LYS A 65 15.74 -1.02 -10.36
CA LYS A 65 17.00 -1.53 -9.83
C LYS A 65 17.44 -0.72 -8.61
N SER A 66 17.48 0.61 -8.73
CA SER A 66 17.87 1.50 -7.63
C SER A 66 16.93 1.41 -6.44
N GLU A 67 15.61 1.34 -6.70
CA GLU A 67 14.61 1.14 -5.64
C GLU A 67 14.82 -0.19 -4.91
N LEU A 68 15.03 -1.28 -5.65
CA LEU A 68 15.26 -2.59 -5.05
C LEU A 68 16.57 -2.64 -4.23
N GLU A 69 17.66 -2.04 -4.73
CA GLU A 69 18.92 -1.96 -4.00
C GLU A 69 18.76 -1.20 -2.66
N ILE A 70 18.01 -0.08 -2.66
CA ILE A 70 17.68 0.65 -1.44
C ILE A 70 16.87 -0.23 -0.49
N PHE A 71 15.84 -0.89 -1.01
CA PHE A 71 14.95 -1.75 -0.24
C PHE A 71 15.71 -2.90 0.44
N GLU A 72 16.54 -3.63 -0.30
CA GLU A 72 17.32 -4.75 0.21
C GLU A 72 18.31 -4.30 1.30
N LYS A 73 18.99 -3.17 1.09
CA LYS A 73 19.89 -2.59 2.08
C LYS A 73 19.17 -2.22 3.38
N LEU A 74 17.99 -1.60 3.29
CA LEU A 74 17.17 -1.28 4.46
C LEU A 74 16.79 -2.54 5.23
N LEU A 75 16.41 -3.61 4.54
CA LEU A 75 16.09 -4.88 5.19
C LEU A 75 17.30 -5.50 5.87
N GLU A 76 18.42 -5.60 5.16
CA GLU A 76 19.65 -6.20 5.68
C GLU A 76 20.12 -5.46 6.95
N ASP A 77 20.15 -4.14 6.91
CA ASP A 77 20.56 -3.31 8.05
C ASP A 77 19.62 -3.47 9.25
N ASN A 78 18.30 -3.54 9.04
CA ASN A 78 17.34 -3.65 10.14
C ASN A 78 17.27 -5.06 10.72
N ILE A 79 17.29 -6.09 9.87
CA ILE A 79 17.30 -7.49 10.30
C ILE A 79 18.56 -7.79 11.11
N LYS A 80 19.76 -7.39 10.62
CA LYS A 80 21.03 -7.59 11.36
C LYS A 80 21.02 -6.93 12.73
N ASN A 81 20.37 -5.77 12.86
CA ASN A 81 20.31 -5.02 14.11
C ASN A 81 19.09 -5.35 14.98
N ASN A 82 18.28 -6.34 14.59
CA ASN A 82 17.02 -6.70 15.24
C ASN A 82 16.11 -5.49 15.50
N LYS A 83 16.03 -4.59 14.51
CA LYS A 83 15.20 -3.39 14.55
C LYS A 83 13.94 -3.61 13.73
N LYS A 84 12.80 -3.19 14.29
CA LYS A 84 11.56 -3.11 13.53
C LYS A 84 11.68 -2.01 12.46
N ILE A 85 11.23 -2.29 11.25
CA ILE A 85 11.12 -1.31 10.17
C ILE A 85 9.74 -1.38 9.50
N HIS A 86 9.23 -0.21 9.14
CA HIS A 86 8.13 -0.09 8.21
C HIS A 86 8.66 0.57 6.95
N ILE A 87 8.56 -0.10 5.80
CA ILE A 87 9.05 0.42 4.52
C ILE A 87 7.85 0.92 3.74
N SER A 88 7.83 2.22 3.47
CA SER A 88 6.73 2.92 2.82
C SER A 88 7.02 3.31 1.38
N ASN A 89 5.94 3.45 0.63
CA ASN A 89 5.93 3.75 -0.81
C ASN A 89 6.63 2.69 -1.67
N ILE A 90 6.49 1.41 -1.36
CA ILE A 90 6.96 0.32 -2.24
C ILE A 90 6.19 0.31 -3.57
N SER A 91 6.84 -0.13 -4.66
CA SER A 91 6.23 -0.19 -5.99
C SER A 91 6.53 -1.46 -6.78
N LEU A 92 7.45 -2.31 -6.31
CA LEU A 92 7.96 -3.46 -7.05
C LEU A 92 7.31 -4.77 -6.58
N GLN A 93 7.31 -5.76 -7.48
CA GLN A 93 6.83 -7.11 -7.14
C GLN A 93 7.88 -7.86 -6.34
N GLU A 94 9.16 -7.55 -6.58
CA GLU A 94 10.32 -8.12 -5.93
C GLU A 94 10.32 -7.79 -4.43
N GLU A 95 10.00 -6.55 -4.06
CA GLU A 95 9.85 -6.12 -2.66
C GLU A 95 8.78 -6.95 -1.93
N VAL A 96 7.62 -7.14 -2.55
CA VAL A 96 6.54 -7.98 -2.00
C VAL A 96 6.99 -9.44 -1.86
N GLN A 97 7.72 -9.97 -2.85
CA GLN A 97 8.19 -11.35 -2.83
C GLN A 97 9.23 -11.59 -1.74
N ILE A 98 10.20 -10.68 -1.58
CA ILE A 98 11.21 -10.75 -0.52
C ILE A 98 10.55 -10.79 0.87
N ILE A 99 9.58 -9.91 1.12
CA ILE A 99 8.87 -9.90 2.41
C ILE A 99 8.03 -11.15 2.61
N LYS A 100 7.41 -11.66 1.53
CA LYS A 100 6.67 -12.91 1.58
C LYS A 100 7.57 -14.07 2.01
N ASP A 101 8.80 -14.13 1.50
CA ASP A 101 9.79 -15.16 1.85
C ASP A 101 10.24 -15.01 3.31
N ILE A 102 10.51 -13.78 3.77
CA ILE A 102 10.78 -13.51 5.19
C ILE A 102 9.62 -13.98 6.09
N TYR A 103 8.38 -13.69 5.71
CA TYR A 103 7.21 -14.12 6.48
C TYR A 103 7.00 -15.63 6.48
N LEU A 104 7.40 -16.33 5.41
CA LEU A 104 7.43 -17.79 5.38
C LEU A 104 8.45 -18.33 6.38
N ASP A 105 9.67 -17.78 6.39
CA ASP A 105 10.74 -18.18 7.30
C ASP A 105 10.41 -17.89 8.78
N LEU A 106 9.67 -16.81 9.04
CA LEU A 106 9.16 -16.46 10.38
C LEU A 106 7.95 -17.31 10.82
N GLY A 107 7.44 -18.19 9.96
CA GLY A 107 6.32 -19.07 10.29
C GLY A 107 4.96 -18.40 10.30
N TYR A 108 4.79 -17.24 9.64
CA TYR A 108 3.49 -16.56 9.54
C TYR A 108 2.53 -17.21 8.54
N PHE A 109 2.97 -18.20 7.77
CA PHE A 109 2.11 -18.89 6.81
C PHE A 109 1.35 -20.05 7.46
N ASN A 110 0.03 -19.93 7.51
CA ASN A 110 -0.85 -20.99 7.96
C ASN A 110 -1.16 -21.94 6.79
N VAL A 111 -0.58 -23.14 6.83
CA VAL A 111 -0.72 -24.16 5.77
C VAL A 111 -2.14 -24.68 5.67
N GLU A 112 -2.84 -24.87 6.79
CA GLU A 112 -4.22 -25.39 6.81
C GLU A 112 -5.21 -24.43 6.16
N LEU A 113 -5.04 -23.13 6.43
CA LEU A 113 -5.88 -22.07 5.89
C LEU A 113 -5.35 -21.49 4.57
N ASN A 114 -4.20 -21.95 4.11
CA ASN A 114 -3.49 -21.50 2.91
C ASN A 114 -3.39 -19.96 2.82
N LYS A 115 -3.00 -19.32 3.93
CA LYS A 115 -2.93 -17.85 4.03
C LYS A 115 -1.88 -17.40 5.05
N PHE A 116 -1.39 -16.17 4.89
CA PHE A 116 -0.59 -15.53 5.93
C PHE A 116 -1.46 -15.00 7.07
N GLU A 117 -0.99 -15.20 8.29
CA GLU A 117 -1.55 -14.69 9.53
C GLU A 117 -0.47 -13.87 10.25
N ILE A 118 -0.34 -12.61 9.84
CA ILE A 118 0.77 -11.77 10.29
C ILE A 118 0.38 -10.98 11.53
N ASP A 119 1.20 -11.10 12.57
CA ASP A 119 1.14 -10.20 13.71
C ASP A 119 1.92 -8.91 13.41
N PHE A 120 1.27 -7.95 12.73
CA PHE A 120 1.89 -6.67 12.38
C PHE A 120 2.39 -5.84 13.58
N LYS A 121 1.94 -6.15 14.80
CA LYS A 121 2.49 -5.52 16.01
C LYS A 121 3.94 -5.93 16.23
N ASN A 122 4.21 -7.24 16.11
CA ASN A 122 5.49 -7.84 16.46
C ASN A 122 6.35 -8.22 15.23
N SER A 123 5.79 -8.15 14.03
CA SER A 123 6.54 -8.37 12.79
C SER A 123 7.74 -7.42 12.67
N PRO A 124 8.94 -7.92 12.36
CA PRO A 124 10.15 -7.10 12.27
C PRO A 124 10.13 -6.16 11.07
N VAL A 125 9.37 -6.52 10.03
CA VAL A 125 9.19 -5.72 8.82
C VAL A 125 7.71 -5.59 8.51
N THR A 126 7.30 -4.45 8.01
CA THR A 126 5.95 -4.22 7.48
C THR A 126 6.01 -3.33 6.25
N LEU A 127 5.06 -3.51 5.33
CA LEU A 127 5.06 -2.83 4.03
C LEU A 127 3.88 -1.92 3.84
N TRP A 128 4.12 -0.84 3.12
CA TRP A 128 3.12 0.15 2.76
C TRP A 128 3.25 0.58 1.30
N VAL A 129 2.13 0.54 0.59
CA VAL A 129 1.99 1.03 -0.79
C VAL A 129 1.18 2.33 -0.87
N ASN A 130 1.57 3.23 -1.78
CA ASN A 130 0.75 4.38 -2.16
C ASN A 130 -0.41 3.94 -3.08
N ILE A 131 -1.63 4.45 -2.87
CA ILE A 131 -2.78 4.13 -3.73
C ILE A 131 -2.52 4.42 -5.22
N ASN A 132 -1.71 5.43 -5.55
CA ASN A 132 -1.38 5.75 -6.93
C ASN A 132 -0.61 4.62 -7.62
N ASN A 133 0.23 3.88 -6.89
CA ASN A 133 0.91 2.68 -7.39
C ASN A 133 -0.03 1.46 -7.54
N LEU A 134 -1.24 1.52 -6.98
CA LEU A 134 -2.31 0.54 -7.21
C LEU A 134 -3.24 0.96 -8.37
N MET A 135 -3.41 2.26 -8.58
CA MET A 135 -4.27 2.86 -9.61
C MET A 135 -3.62 2.83 -10.99
N TYR A 136 -2.37 3.29 -11.08
CA TYR A 136 -1.70 3.53 -12.35
C TYR A 136 -0.63 2.49 -12.65
N SER A 137 -0.39 2.30 -13.94
CA SER A 137 0.70 1.48 -14.47
C SER A 137 1.41 2.21 -15.60
N PHE A 138 2.55 1.67 -16.03
CA PHE A 138 3.29 2.19 -17.18
C PHE A 138 2.41 2.36 -18.43
N LYS A 139 1.40 1.50 -18.62
CA LYS A 139 0.48 1.54 -19.77
C LYS A 139 -0.44 2.75 -19.77
N ASP A 140 -0.68 3.36 -18.62
CA ASP A 140 -1.58 4.50 -18.50
C ASP A 140 -0.93 5.82 -18.95
N TYR A 141 0.38 5.82 -19.25
CA TYR A 141 1.13 7.06 -19.46
C TYR A 141 0.58 7.95 -20.56
N ASN A 142 0.29 7.39 -21.73
CA ASN A 142 -0.20 8.18 -22.85
C ASN A 142 -1.56 8.85 -22.55
N ARG A 143 -2.37 8.26 -21.66
CA ARG A 143 -3.72 8.73 -21.33
C ARG A 143 -3.74 9.67 -20.13
N LYS A 144 -2.88 9.44 -19.14
CA LYS A 144 -2.94 10.07 -17.81
C LYS A 144 -1.62 10.73 -17.40
N LYS A 145 -0.84 11.21 -18.37
CA LYS A 145 0.51 11.77 -18.15
C LYS A 145 0.60 12.73 -16.96
N GLU A 146 -0.36 13.63 -16.76
CA GLU A 146 -0.30 14.63 -15.68
C GLU A 146 -0.50 14.03 -14.28
N GLU A 147 -1.19 12.88 -14.19
CA GLU A 147 -1.54 12.20 -12.93
C GLU A 147 -0.45 11.22 -12.48
N ILE A 148 0.37 10.70 -13.40
CA ILE A 148 1.28 9.58 -13.13
C ILE A 148 2.73 9.98 -12.83
N PHE A 149 3.05 11.29 -12.80
CA PHE A 149 4.37 11.78 -12.42
C PHE A 149 4.49 11.90 -10.90
N PHE A 150 4.63 10.75 -10.24
CA PHE A 150 4.94 10.62 -8.82
C PHE A 150 6.09 9.61 -8.62
N ILE A 151 6.56 9.48 -7.37
CA ILE A 151 7.70 8.64 -6.99
C ILE A 151 7.28 7.67 -5.87
N PRO A 152 7.66 6.38 -5.93
CA PRO A 152 8.22 5.74 -7.11
C PRO A 152 7.24 5.78 -8.30
N PRO A 153 7.76 5.81 -9.54
CA PRO A 153 6.92 5.90 -10.72
C PRO A 153 6.06 4.64 -10.91
N PRO A 154 4.84 4.76 -11.46
CA PRO A 154 4.02 3.59 -11.77
C PRO A 154 4.73 2.57 -12.67
N ARG A 155 4.82 1.34 -12.18
CA ARG A 155 5.60 0.27 -12.81
C ARG A 155 4.81 -0.48 -13.88
N GLU A 156 5.45 -1.45 -14.52
CA GLU A 156 4.77 -2.36 -15.45
C GLU A 156 3.55 -3.02 -14.78
N PRO A 157 2.46 -3.33 -15.50
CA PRO A 157 1.21 -3.83 -14.90
C PRO A 157 1.37 -5.06 -13.99
N ARG A 158 2.42 -5.87 -14.20
CA ARG A 158 2.73 -7.01 -13.33
C ARG A 158 3.04 -6.60 -11.88
N HIS A 159 3.69 -5.45 -11.68
CA HIS A 159 4.02 -4.94 -10.36
C HIS A 159 2.76 -4.48 -9.64
N GLN A 160 1.92 -3.68 -10.32
CA GLN A 160 0.61 -3.26 -9.81
C GLN A 160 -0.27 -4.48 -9.41
N LYS A 161 -0.31 -5.52 -10.25
CA LYS A 161 -1.05 -6.75 -9.95
C LYS A 161 -0.49 -7.46 -8.70
N ASN A 162 0.84 -7.52 -8.56
CA ASN A 162 1.48 -8.13 -7.40
C ASN A 162 1.29 -7.31 -6.11
N LEU A 163 1.26 -5.98 -6.17
CA LEU A 163 0.91 -5.14 -5.00
C LEU A 163 -0.52 -5.45 -4.52
N LYS A 164 -1.49 -5.53 -5.44
CA LYS A 164 -2.87 -5.95 -5.14
C LYS A 164 -2.93 -7.36 -4.55
N SER A 165 -2.14 -8.28 -5.10
CA SER A 165 -2.00 -9.65 -4.56
C SER A 165 -1.41 -9.62 -3.15
N GLY A 166 -0.38 -8.81 -2.91
CA GLY A 166 0.27 -8.61 -1.62
C GLY A 166 -0.68 -8.09 -0.55
N ILE A 167 -1.58 -7.17 -0.90
CA ILE A 167 -2.66 -6.71 0.00
C ILE A 167 -3.61 -7.89 0.33
N ASN A 168 -4.02 -8.64 -0.69
CA ASN A 168 -4.90 -9.78 -0.50
C ASN A 168 -4.25 -10.92 0.29
N SER A 169 -2.93 -11.08 0.23
CA SER A 169 -2.18 -12.09 0.98
C SER A 169 -1.68 -11.61 2.34
N TRP A 170 -2.06 -10.41 2.80
CA TRP A 170 -1.57 -9.77 4.04
C TRP A 170 -0.06 -9.50 4.07
N VAL A 171 0.62 -9.54 2.94
CA VAL A 171 2.04 -9.19 2.86
C VAL A 171 2.21 -7.67 2.91
N VAL A 172 1.37 -6.94 2.17
CA VAL A 172 1.25 -5.49 2.29
C VAL A 172 0.32 -5.18 3.47
N SER A 173 0.81 -4.34 4.38
CA SER A 173 0.15 -4.08 5.66
C SER A 173 -0.71 -2.83 5.64
N THR A 174 -0.35 -1.81 4.86
CA THR A 174 -1.08 -0.54 4.82
C THR A 174 -1.12 0.07 3.43
N ILE A 175 -2.09 0.95 3.20
CA ILE A 175 -2.28 1.70 1.94
C ILE A 175 -2.41 3.19 2.26
N GLN A 176 -1.67 4.04 1.54
CA GLN A 176 -1.77 5.51 1.65
C GLN A 176 -2.84 5.99 0.72
N ILE A 177 -3.69 6.88 1.18
CA ILE A 177 -4.54 7.68 0.30
C ILE A 177 -4.29 9.16 0.57
N ASN A 178 -4.38 9.98 -0.48
CA ASN A 178 -4.33 11.44 -0.41
C ASN A 178 -5.71 12.05 -0.13
N ASN A 179 -6.74 11.22 0.02
CA ASN A 179 -8.09 11.62 0.43
C ASN A 179 -8.78 12.48 -0.66
N ASN A 180 -8.71 12.03 -1.92
CA ASN A 180 -9.36 12.70 -3.05
C ASN A 180 -10.42 11.82 -3.73
N ASN A 181 -11.29 12.46 -4.53
CA ASN A 181 -12.42 11.77 -5.17
C ASN A 181 -12.01 10.66 -6.14
N GLU A 182 -10.87 10.79 -6.83
CA GLU A 182 -10.41 9.77 -7.79
C GLU A 182 -9.99 8.49 -7.06
N GLU A 183 -9.25 8.64 -5.97
CA GLU A 183 -8.84 7.52 -5.12
C GLU A 183 -10.06 6.82 -4.48
N PHE A 184 -11.07 7.58 -4.05
CA PHE A 184 -12.30 6.97 -3.50
C PHE A 184 -13.08 6.18 -4.55
N ASN A 185 -13.20 6.73 -5.76
CA ASN A 185 -13.83 6.01 -6.87
C ASN A 185 -13.07 4.71 -7.17
N PHE A 186 -11.74 4.76 -7.17
CA PHE A 186 -10.92 3.58 -7.34
C PHE A 186 -11.09 2.56 -6.21
N LEU A 187 -11.17 3.00 -4.95
CA LEU A 187 -11.46 2.11 -3.82
C LEU A 187 -12.85 1.45 -3.98
N LYS A 188 -13.85 2.20 -4.42
CA LYS A 188 -15.19 1.67 -4.74
C LYS A 188 -15.11 0.59 -5.83
N ASP A 189 -14.37 0.85 -6.90
CA ASP A 189 -14.20 -0.11 -8.00
C ASP A 189 -13.47 -1.38 -7.55
N LEU A 190 -12.42 -1.25 -6.71
CA LEU A 190 -11.71 -2.40 -6.16
C LEU A 190 -12.61 -3.35 -5.36
N ILE A 191 -13.60 -2.79 -4.65
CA ILE A 191 -14.56 -3.57 -3.87
C ILE A 191 -15.63 -4.15 -4.80
N ASN A 192 -16.24 -3.33 -5.66
CA ASN A 192 -17.32 -3.76 -6.56
C ASN A 192 -16.88 -4.85 -7.54
N GLU A 193 -15.63 -4.78 -8.03
CA GLU A 193 -15.04 -5.80 -8.91
C GLU A 193 -14.40 -6.98 -8.15
N GLU A 194 -14.57 -7.03 -6.83
CA GLU A 194 -14.00 -8.03 -5.93
C GLU A 194 -12.47 -8.20 -6.08
N LYS A 195 -11.77 -7.16 -6.50
CA LYS A 195 -10.29 -7.19 -6.65
C LYS A 195 -9.60 -7.27 -5.30
N ILE A 196 -10.18 -6.64 -4.28
CA ILE A 196 -9.70 -6.71 -2.90
C ILE A 196 -10.91 -6.92 -1.99
N ASN A 197 -10.78 -7.86 -1.07
CA ASN A 197 -11.82 -8.10 -0.08
C ASN A 197 -12.04 -6.85 0.80
N LEU A 198 -13.31 -6.51 1.04
CA LEU A 198 -13.74 -5.34 1.81
C LEU A 198 -13.03 -5.20 3.17
N LEU A 199 -13.02 -6.27 3.98
CA LEU A 199 -12.38 -6.25 5.31
C LEU A 199 -10.86 -6.11 5.20
N LYS A 200 -10.24 -6.65 4.13
CA LYS A 200 -8.80 -6.52 3.90
C LYS A 200 -8.44 -5.10 3.54
N LEU A 201 -9.12 -4.52 2.55
CA LEU A 201 -8.92 -3.14 2.12
C LEU A 201 -9.05 -2.19 3.31
N TRP A 202 -10.12 -2.38 4.07
CA TRP A 202 -10.42 -1.61 5.25
C TRP A 202 -9.31 -1.65 6.32
N ARG A 203 -8.85 -2.85 6.68
CA ARG A 203 -7.77 -3.01 7.67
C ARG A 203 -6.48 -2.33 7.20
N ASN A 204 -6.18 -2.39 5.91
CA ASN A 204 -5.02 -1.72 5.32
C ASN A 204 -5.11 -0.18 5.35
N LEU A 205 -6.31 0.38 5.30
CA LEU A 205 -6.52 1.84 5.34
C LEU A 205 -6.45 2.43 6.75
N PHE A 206 -6.64 1.62 7.81
CA PHE A 206 -6.73 2.15 9.17
C PHE A 206 -6.18 1.22 10.26
N TYR A 207 -6.80 0.05 10.47
CA TYR A 207 -6.48 -0.79 11.65
C TYR A 207 -5.05 -1.29 11.70
N ASN A 208 -4.44 -1.56 10.55
CA ASN A 208 -3.06 -2.03 10.49
C ASN A 208 -2.09 -0.91 10.90
N TYR A 209 -2.32 0.36 10.55
CA TYR A 209 -1.52 1.48 11.08
C TYR A 209 -1.50 1.48 12.61
N LYS A 210 -2.68 1.35 13.23
CA LYS A 210 -2.83 1.27 14.70
C LYS A 210 -2.07 0.09 15.29
N LYS A 211 -2.18 -1.09 14.69
CA LYS A 211 -1.49 -2.31 15.16
C LYS A 211 0.02 -2.20 15.06
N ILE A 212 0.51 -1.61 13.97
CA ILE A 212 1.93 -1.44 13.71
C ILE A 212 2.54 -0.47 14.73
N GLY A 213 1.78 0.54 15.17
CA GLY A 213 2.18 1.51 16.18
C GLY A 213 2.29 2.95 15.66
N PHE A 214 1.63 3.26 14.53
CA PHE A 214 1.61 4.62 13.99
C PHE A 214 0.75 5.56 14.84
N VAL A 215 1.16 6.84 14.86
CA VAL A 215 0.32 7.97 15.24
C VAL A 215 -0.24 8.59 13.96
N PHE A 216 -1.54 8.86 13.91
CA PHE A 216 -2.22 9.37 12.72
C PHE A 216 -3.51 10.11 13.11
N ASP A 217 -3.99 10.94 12.19
CA ASP A 217 -5.32 11.53 12.26
C ASP A 217 -6.36 10.55 11.71
N GLU A 218 -7.54 10.55 12.30
CA GLU A 218 -8.68 9.75 11.86
C GLU A 218 -9.62 10.63 11.03
N SER A 219 -10.00 10.15 9.85
CA SER A 219 -11.08 10.72 9.06
C SER A 219 -12.01 9.63 8.57
N GLU A 220 -13.25 9.97 8.20
CA GLU A 220 -14.25 9.01 7.77
C GLU A 220 -14.72 9.33 6.35
N ILE A 221 -14.92 8.30 5.54
CA ILE A 221 -15.48 8.37 4.18
C ILE A 221 -16.66 7.41 4.07
N ILE A 222 -17.65 7.76 3.25
CA ILE A 222 -18.80 6.90 2.98
C ILE A 222 -18.67 6.39 1.55
N ILE A 223 -18.67 5.07 1.38
CA ILE A 223 -18.68 4.42 0.06
C ILE A 223 -20.02 3.71 -0.10
N GLU A 224 -20.75 4.09 -1.15
CA GLU A 224 -21.95 3.41 -1.58
C GLU A 224 -21.59 2.32 -2.59
N MET A 225 -21.87 1.06 -2.26
CA MET A 225 -21.64 -0.09 -3.13
C MET A 225 -22.84 -0.34 -4.05
N ASN A 226 -22.57 -0.82 -5.26
CA ASN A 226 -23.60 -1.12 -6.25
C ASN A 226 -24.12 -2.56 -6.09
#